data_AF-A0A7Y8GG76-F1
#
_entry.id   AF-A0A7Y8GG76-F1
#
_cell.length_a   1.000
_cell.length_b   1.000
_cell.length_c   1.000
_cell.angle_alpha   90.00
_cell.angle_beta   90.00
_cell.angle_gamma   90.00
#
_symmetry.space_group_name_H-M   'P 1'
#
loop_
_entity.id
_entity.type
_entity.pdbx_description
1 polymer ?
#
loop_
_entity_poly.entity_id
_entity_poly.type
_entity_poly.pdbx_seq_one_letter_code
_entity_poly.pdbx_strand_id
1 'polypeptide(L)'
;MQTKQRLDVPLTLKSVSDNGEFEGYGSVFGVEDSYGDVVIRGAFAASLAKWKEKGRLPAMLWQHQMSEPIGIYTEMREDDTGLLVKGRLLIDDDPLAKRAHGHMKAGSLTGLSIGYMLDDYEYDKEKGVWVLKAIDLWEVSPVTFPANDEARITDVKSLLARGETPPPSKVERALREVGFSGSQAKAFMAKGYGAVSPREADADEAMQSLKSLLTRI
;
A
#
# COMPACT_ATOMS: atom_id res chain seq x y z
N MET A 1 21.14 14.15 -15.43
CA MET A 1 19.70 14.41 -15.22
C MET A 1 19.28 13.49 -14.09
N GLN A 2 19.13 13.99 -12.87
CA GLN A 2 18.82 13.16 -11.70
C GLN A 2 17.37 12.69 -11.80
N THR A 3 17.18 11.40 -12.03
CA THR A 3 15.85 10.80 -12.15
C THR A 3 15.26 10.66 -10.75
N LYS A 4 14.30 11.51 -10.40
CA LYS A 4 13.42 11.26 -9.24
C LYS A 4 12.73 9.92 -9.47
N GLN A 5 13.02 8.94 -8.63
CA GLN A 5 12.32 7.67 -8.68
C GLN A 5 11.05 7.77 -7.83
N ARG A 6 10.03 7.03 -8.23
CA ARG A 6 8.75 6.94 -7.54
C ARG A 6 8.55 5.48 -7.19
N LEU A 7 8.13 5.23 -5.97
CA LEU A 7 7.87 3.90 -5.44
C LEU A 7 6.54 4.07 -4.77
N ASP A 8 5.51 3.67 -5.48
CA ASP A 8 4.18 3.81 -4.95
C ASP A 8 3.86 2.54 -4.17
N VAL A 9 3.39 2.70 -2.93
CA VAL A 9 3.14 1.57 -2.03
C VAL A 9 1.69 1.59 -1.60
N PRO A 10 0.95 0.47 -1.68
CA PRO A 10 -0.44 0.40 -1.35
C PRO A 10 -0.49 0.48 0.13
N LEU A 11 -1.52 1.16 0.55
CA LEU A 11 -1.47 1.67 1.85
C LEU A 11 -2.82 1.70 2.45
N THR A 12 -2.92 0.94 3.53
CA THR A 12 -4.11 0.85 4.34
C THR A 12 -4.40 2.21 4.92
N LEU A 13 -5.28 2.95 4.26
CA LEU A 13 -5.89 4.11 4.86
C LEU A 13 -6.83 3.58 5.93
N LYS A 14 -6.31 3.46 7.16
CA LYS A 14 -7.00 2.80 8.27
C LYS A 14 -8.25 3.57 8.67
N SER A 15 -8.22 4.89 8.50
CA SER A 15 -9.38 5.75 8.75
C SER A 15 -9.23 7.08 8.01
N VAL A 16 -10.36 7.66 7.62
CA VAL A 16 -10.52 9.09 7.31
C VAL A 16 -11.58 9.61 8.26
N SER A 17 -11.26 10.60 9.07
CA SER A 17 -12.23 11.27 9.92
C SER A 17 -12.88 12.46 9.21
N ASP A 18 -13.96 12.98 9.78
CA ASP A 18 -14.66 14.14 9.21
C ASP A 18 -13.84 15.45 9.27
N ASN A 19 -12.86 15.54 10.19
CA ASN A 19 -11.93 16.68 10.31
C ASN A 19 -10.69 16.56 9.39
N GLY A 20 -10.66 15.58 8.48
CA GLY A 20 -9.59 15.43 7.49
C GLY A 20 -8.33 14.73 8.00
N GLU A 21 -8.38 14.11 9.18
CA GLU A 21 -7.29 13.27 9.68
C GLU A 21 -7.33 11.88 9.06
N PHE A 22 -6.15 11.29 8.87
CA PHE A 22 -6.01 9.93 8.39
C PHE A 22 -4.75 9.26 8.92
N GLU A 23 -4.76 7.92 8.89
CA GLU A 23 -3.61 7.07 9.20
C GLU A 23 -3.45 6.02 8.11
N GLY A 24 -2.19 5.70 7.80
CA GLY A 24 -1.85 4.48 7.07
C GLY A 24 -0.34 4.25 7.08
N TYR A 25 0.14 3.38 6.22
CA TYR A 25 1.59 3.25 5.96
C TYR A 25 2.11 4.35 4.96
N GLY A 26 3.34 4.36 4.50
CA GLY A 26 3.80 5.06 3.29
C GLY A 26 4.46 4.07 2.34
N SER A 27 4.99 3.02 2.96
CA SER A 27 5.60 1.84 2.38
C SER A 27 5.41 0.65 3.33
N VAL A 28 5.37 -0.57 2.79
CA VAL A 28 5.34 -1.84 3.53
C VAL A 28 6.63 -2.58 3.21
N PHE A 29 7.26 -3.17 4.22
CA PHE A 29 8.57 -3.80 4.08
C PHE A 29 8.50 -5.22 3.53
N GLY A 30 9.50 -5.61 2.73
CA GLY A 30 9.66 -6.98 2.24
C GLY A 30 8.75 -7.33 1.06
N VAL A 31 8.13 -6.34 0.46
CA VAL A 31 7.11 -6.50 -0.57
C VAL A 31 7.62 -5.94 -1.88
N GLU A 32 7.49 -6.73 -2.94
CA GLU A 32 7.78 -6.31 -4.31
C GLU A 32 6.68 -5.41 -4.86
N ASP A 33 7.05 -4.22 -5.35
CA ASP A 33 6.13 -3.33 -6.06
C ASP A 33 6.01 -3.63 -7.55
N SER A 34 5.14 -2.89 -8.26
CA SER A 34 4.98 -3.11 -9.72
C SER A 34 6.18 -2.66 -10.57
N TYR A 35 7.19 -2.04 -9.95
CA TYR A 35 8.46 -1.71 -10.58
C TYR A 35 9.56 -2.74 -10.26
N GLY A 36 9.28 -3.73 -9.40
CA GLY A 36 10.21 -4.76 -8.99
C GLY A 36 11.09 -4.34 -7.80
N ASP A 37 10.68 -3.35 -7.02
CA ASP A 37 11.41 -2.83 -5.87
C ASP A 37 10.86 -3.41 -4.56
N VAL A 38 11.76 -3.70 -3.62
CA VAL A 38 11.47 -4.19 -2.26
C VAL A 38 12.14 -3.29 -1.25
N VAL A 39 11.35 -2.57 -0.46
CA VAL A 39 11.87 -1.76 0.65
C VAL A 39 12.13 -2.64 1.85
N ILE A 40 13.32 -2.53 2.45
CA ILE A 40 13.64 -3.23 3.71
C ILE A 40 13.50 -2.33 4.93
N ARG A 41 13.29 -2.93 6.08
CA ARG A 41 13.26 -2.23 7.36
C ARG A 41 14.56 -1.44 7.57
N GLY A 42 14.43 -0.20 8.03
CA GLY A 42 15.56 0.70 8.24
C GLY A 42 15.85 1.60 7.04
N ALA A 43 15.22 1.35 5.88
CA ALA A 43 15.46 2.13 4.68
C ALA A 43 15.09 3.61 4.83
N PHE A 44 14.13 3.96 5.70
CA PHE A 44 13.74 5.35 5.94
C PHE A 44 14.45 6.00 7.12
N ALA A 45 15.13 5.22 7.98
CA ALA A 45 15.64 5.69 9.26
C ALA A 45 16.55 6.93 9.13
N ALA A 46 17.50 6.91 8.19
CA ALA A 46 18.41 8.01 7.96
C ALA A 46 17.70 9.27 7.44
N SER A 47 16.73 9.12 6.53
CA SER A 47 15.99 10.27 5.99
C SER A 47 15.06 10.89 7.03
N LEU A 48 14.35 10.07 7.83
CA LEU A 48 13.52 10.57 8.92
C LEU A 48 14.33 11.32 9.98
N ALA A 49 15.56 10.87 10.28
CA ALA A 49 16.47 11.60 11.15
C ALA A 49 16.83 12.99 10.59
N LYS A 50 17.17 13.07 9.29
CA LYS A 50 17.46 14.35 8.59
C LYS A 50 16.26 15.31 8.62
N TRP A 51 15.03 14.79 8.49
CA TRP A 51 13.81 15.60 8.59
C TRP A 51 13.58 16.11 10.01
N LYS A 52 13.79 15.26 11.02
CA LYS A 52 13.68 15.62 12.43
C LYS A 52 14.65 16.73 12.82
N GLU A 53 15.90 16.69 12.34
CA GLU A 53 16.88 17.76 12.54
C GLU A 53 16.43 19.12 11.99
N LYS A 54 15.63 19.11 10.92
CA LYS A 54 15.03 20.32 10.32
C LYS A 54 13.74 20.76 11.01
N GLY A 55 13.25 20.01 12.01
CA GLY A 55 11.98 20.27 12.68
C GLY A 55 10.76 20.12 11.75
N ARG A 56 10.85 19.25 10.74
CA ARG A 56 9.79 19.04 9.73
C ARG A 56 9.61 17.55 9.43
N LEU A 57 8.56 17.22 8.70
CA LEU A 57 8.34 15.90 8.11
C LEU A 57 8.30 16.02 6.58
N PRO A 58 8.42 14.90 5.83
CA PRO A 58 8.19 14.86 4.40
C PRO A 58 6.87 15.52 3.99
N ALA A 59 6.79 15.99 2.74
CA ALA A 59 5.61 16.72 2.26
C ALA A 59 4.41 15.78 2.02
N MET A 60 3.20 16.32 2.16
CA MET A 60 1.96 15.67 1.71
C MET A 60 1.45 16.40 0.48
N LEU A 61 1.63 15.81 -0.70
CA LEU A 61 1.29 16.42 -1.98
C LEU A 61 0.08 15.74 -2.61
N TRP A 62 -0.63 16.47 -3.48
CA TRP A 62 -1.64 15.86 -4.33
C TRP A 62 -0.96 15.13 -5.50
N GLN A 63 -1.10 13.80 -5.58
CA GLN A 63 -0.66 13.01 -6.76
C GLN A 63 0.77 13.32 -7.22
N HIS A 64 1.73 13.41 -6.29
CA HIS A 64 3.13 13.76 -6.58
C HIS A 64 3.38 15.18 -7.12
N GLN A 65 2.38 16.05 -7.10
CA GLN A 65 2.47 17.39 -7.68
C GLN A 65 3.13 18.33 -6.67
N MET A 66 4.43 18.60 -6.85
CA MET A 66 5.25 19.40 -5.91
C MET A 66 4.74 20.82 -5.65
N SER A 67 3.92 21.39 -6.54
CA SER A 67 3.29 22.70 -6.36
C SER A 67 2.00 22.65 -5.54
N GLU A 68 1.49 21.47 -5.21
CA GLU A 68 0.17 21.25 -4.62
C GLU A 68 0.27 20.49 -3.27
N PRO A 69 0.83 21.10 -2.22
CA PRO A 69 0.71 20.56 -0.87
C PRO A 69 -0.74 20.66 -0.38
N ILE A 70 -1.27 19.59 0.20
CA ILE A 70 -2.70 19.49 0.59
C ILE A 70 -2.90 19.25 2.10
N GLY A 71 -1.82 19.15 2.86
CA GLY A 71 -1.88 18.78 4.26
C GLY A 71 -0.52 18.71 4.94
N ILE A 72 -0.53 18.23 6.17
CA ILE A 72 0.67 17.99 6.97
C ILE A 72 0.64 16.59 7.57
N TYR A 73 1.82 16.00 7.72
CA TYR A 73 1.98 14.83 8.59
C TYR A 73 2.18 15.29 10.04
N THR A 74 1.59 14.55 10.97
CA THR A 74 1.71 14.73 12.43
C THR A 74 2.56 13.64 13.06
N GLU A 75 2.63 12.46 12.43
CA GLU A 75 3.49 11.35 12.82
C GLU A 75 4.03 10.65 11.57
N MET A 76 5.30 10.27 11.59
CA MET A 76 5.91 9.41 10.58
C MET A 76 7.03 8.60 11.22
N ARG A 77 6.96 7.27 11.14
CA ARG A 77 7.94 6.36 11.74
C ARG A 77 7.93 5.00 11.09
N GLU A 78 9.02 4.26 11.19
CA GLU A 78 9.02 2.84 10.86
C GLU A 78 8.41 2.02 12.01
N ASP A 79 7.75 0.93 11.67
CA ASP A 79 7.32 -0.12 12.59
C ASP A 79 7.62 -1.53 12.01
N ASP A 80 6.98 -2.57 12.54
CA ASP A 80 7.22 -3.92 12.06
C ASP A 80 6.67 -4.22 10.67
N THR A 81 5.69 -3.43 10.23
CA THR A 81 5.01 -3.55 8.95
C THR A 81 5.66 -2.66 7.90
N GLY A 82 5.99 -1.42 8.24
CA GLY A 82 6.39 -0.44 7.23
C GLY A 82 6.64 0.97 7.77
N LEU A 83 6.53 1.94 6.88
CA LEU A 83 6.57 3.37 7.24
C LEU A 83 5.17 3.81 7.69
N LEU A 84 4.85 3.82 8.97
CA LEU A 84 3.57 4.36 9.46
C LEU A 84 3.53 5.90 9.30
N VAL A 85 2.39 6.44 8.86
CA VAL A 85 2.12 7.87 8.75
C VAL A 85 0.76 8.22 9.37
N LYS A 86 0.70 9.38 10.03
CA LYS A 86 -0.55 10.06 10.40
C LYS A 86 -0.50 11.48 9.91
N GLY A 87 -1.59 11.96 9.35
CA GLY A 87 -1.64 13.28 8.77
C GLY A 87 -3.03 13.91 8.81
N ARG A 88 -3.08 15.18 8.44
CA ARG A 88 -4.29 15.98 8.36
C ARG A 88 -4.30 16.79 7.07
N LEU A 89 -5.38 16.65 6.31
CA LEU A 89 -5.70 17.48 5.16
C LEU A 89 -6.22 18.84 5.62
N LEU A 90 -5.85 19.92 4.92
CA LEU A 90 -6.33 21.27 5.21
C LEU A 90 -7.73 21.53 4.62
N ILE A 91 -8.72 20.70 4.98
CA ILE A 91 -10.04 20.64 4.32
C ILE A 91 -10.89 21.91 4.46
N ASP A 92 -10.61 22.74 5.47
CA ASP A 92 -11.35 23.98 5.72
C ASP A 92 -10.74 25.17 4.97
N ASP A 93 -9.44 25.13 4.70
CA ASP A 93 -8.66 26.25 4.15
C ASP A 93 -8.30 26.05 2.67
N ASP A 94 -8.22 24.81 2.20
CA ASP A 94 -7.78 24.46 0.85
C ASP A 94 -8.86 23.65 0.10
N PRO A 95 -9.44 24.20 -1.00
CA PRO A 95 -10.38 23.47 -1.85
C PRO A 95 -9.84 22.18 -2.43
N LEU A 96 -8.53 22.09 -2.72
CA LEU A 96 -7.90 20.88 -3.25
C LEU A 96 -7.82 19.79 -2.17
N ALA A 97 -7.38 20.14 -0.96
CA ALA A 97 -7.44 19.25 0.19
C ALA A 97 -8.86 18.75 0.49
N LYS A 98 -9.86 19.64 0.42
CA LYS A 98 -11.28 19.27 0.60
C LYS A 98 -11.76 18.28 -0.48
N ARG A 99 -11.35 18.49 -1.73
CA ARG A 99 -11.65 17.56 -2.83
C ARG A 99 -10.98 16.19 -2.60
N ALA A 100 -9.71 16.19 -2.19
CA ALA A 100 -8.98 14.97 -1.88
C ALA A 100 -9.69 14.16 -0.78
N HIS A 101 -10.07 14.82 0.32
CA HIS A 101 -10.84 14.23 1.42
C HIS A 101 -12.15 13.59 0.94
N GLY A 102 -12.93 14.29 0.11
CA GLY A 102 -14.15 13.76 -0.48
C GLY A 102 -13.91 12.47 -1.29
N HIS A 103 -12.85 12.43 -2.09
CA HIS A 103 -12.48 11.23 -2.85
C HIS A 103 -11.92 10.10 -1.99
N MET A 104 -11.24 10.40 -0.89
CA MET A 104 -10.80 9.39 0.07
C MET A 104 -12.00 8.75 0.76
N LYS A 105 -12.97 9.55 1.22
CA LYS A 105 -14.22 9.04 1.81
C LYS A 105 -15.06 8.23 0.81
N ALA A 106 -15.09 8.66 -0.45
CA ALA A 106 -15.81 7.95 -1.51
C ALA A 106 -15.07 6.69 -2.02
N GLY A 107 -13.80 6.50 -1.66
CA GLY A 107 -13.00 5.36 -2.09
C GLY A 107 -12.49 5.45 -3.54
N SER A 108 -12.43 6.65 -4.14
CA SER A 108 -11.82 6.86 -5.46
C SER A 108 -10.37 7.38 -5.39
N LEU A 109 -9.92 7.77 -4.19
CA LEU A 109 -8.52 8.03 -3.87
C LEU A 109 -8.13 7.08 -2.73
N THR A 110 -7.37 6.03 -3.05
CA THR A 110 -7.31 4.81 -2.22
C THR A 110 -5.93 4.45 -1.72
N GLY A 111 -4.88 5.15 -2.16
CA GLY A 111 -3.51 4.84 -1.79
C GLY A 111 -2.72 6.05 -1.33
N LEU A 112 -1.60 5.77 -0.67
CA LEU A 112 -0.48 6.71 -0.61
C LEU A 112 0.63 6.23 -1.55
N SER A 113 1.62 7.07 -1.75
CA SER A 113 2.82 6.75 -2.51
C SER A 113 3.98 7.55 -1.95
N ILE A 114 5.20 7.02 -2.03
CA ILE A 114 6.40 7.74 -1.63
C ILE A 114 7.14 8.30 -2.85
N GLY A 115 7.62 9.53 -2.69
CA GLY A 115 8.52 10.18 -3.62
C GLY A 115 9.87 10.34 -2.96
N TYR A 116 10.91 9.84 -3.61
CA TYR A 116 12.19 9.66 -2.95
C TYR A 116 13.38 9.63 -3.92
N MET A 117 14.58 9.56 -3.35
CA MET A 117 15.82 9.26 -4.07
C MET A 117 16.49 8.04 -3.45
N LEU A 118 17.14 7.24 -4.29
CA LEU A 118 17.89 6.07 -3.86
C LEU A 118 19.25 6.47 -3.33
N ASP A 119 19.56 6.06 -2.09
CA ASP A 119 20.87 6.24 -1.46
C ASP A 119 21.66 4.92 -1.44
N ASP A 120 21.04 3.79 -1.07
CA ASP A 120 21.66 2.44 -1.07
C ASP A 120 20.65 1.39 -1.53
N TYR A 121 21.02 0.59 -2.52
CA TYR A 121 20.18 -0.42 -3.14
C TYR A 121 21.00 -1.48 -3.88
N GLU A 122 20.46 -2.68 -4.03
CA GLU A 122 21.10 -3.77 -4.77
C GLU A 122 20.10 -4.61 -5.56
N TYR A 123 20.55 -5.31 -6.61
CA TYR A 123 19.71 -6.22 -7.36
C TYR A 123 19.87 -7.65 -6.84
N ASP A 124 18.80 -8.23 -6.28
CA ASP A 124 18.73 -9.64 -5.93
C ASP A 124 18.42 -10.46 -7.19
N LYS A 125 19.46 -11.09 -7.76
CA LYS A 125 19.35 -11.88 -8.98
C LYS A 125 18.51 -13.14 -8.82
N GLU A 126 18.41 -13.69 -7.60
CA GLU A 126 17.65 -14.92 -7.35
C GLU A 126 16.15 -14.63 -7.33
N LYS A 127 15.77 -13.51 -6.75
CA LYS A 127 14.38 -13.06 -6.67
C LYS A 127 13.94 -12.21 -7.85
N GLY A 128 14.89 -11.62 -8.58
CA GLY A 128 14.63 -10.75 -9.72
C GLY A 128 14.20 -9.33 -9.35
N VAL A 129 14.48 -8.88 -8.13
CA VAL A 129 13.99 -7.61 -7.55
C VAL A 129 15.13 -6.68 -7.14
N TRP A 130 14.86 -5.38 -7.08
CA TRP A 130 15.73 -4.40 -6.43
C TRP A 130 15.41 -4.34 -4.94
N VAL A 131 16.42 -4.50 -4.10
CA VAL A 131 16.31 -4.37 -2.65
C VAL A 131 16.78 -2.98 -2.26
N LEU A 132 15.88 -2.16 -1.73
CA LEU A 132 16.13 -0.77 -1.36
C LEU A 132 16.48 -0.68 0.12
N LYS A 133 17.74 -0.37 0.42
CA LYS A 133 18.34 -0.40 1.77
C LYS A 133 18.41 0.95 2.44
N ALA A 134 18.53 2.03 1.66
CA ALA A 134 18.46 3.40 2.14
C ALA A 134 17.78 4.30 1.11
N ILE A 135 16.80 5.05 1.59
CA ILE A 135 15.97 5.94 0.79
C ILE A 135 16.03 7.35 1.40
N ASP A 136 16.31 8.35 0.56
CA ASP A 136 16.05 9.74 0.89
C ASP A 136 14.59 10.07 0.55
N LEU A 137 13.72 10.03 1.57
CA LEU A 137 12.28 10.27 1.45
C LEU A 137 11.96 11.76 1.40
N TRP A 138 11.22 12.19 0.37
CA TRP A 138 10.86 13.60 0.16
C TRP A 138 9.41 13.89 0.50
N GLU A 139 8.53 12.97 0.14
CA GLU A 139 7.09 13.16 0.25
C GLU A 139 6.36 11.82 0.35
N VAL A 140 5.16 11.88 0.91
CA VAL A 140 4.19 10.79 0.85
C VAL A 140 2.85 11.40 0.38
N SER A 141 2.35 10.99 -0.79
CA SER A 141 1.21 11.61 -1.46
C SER A 141 -0.01 10.70 -1.52
N PRO A 142 -1.22 11.21 -1.27
CA PRO A 142 -2.45 10.53 -1.71
C PRO A 142 -2.51 10.40 -3.23
N VAL A 143 -2.74 9.17 -3.69
CA VAL A 143 -2.78 8.80 -5.11
C VAL A 143 -4.01 7.98 -5.48
N THR A 144 -4.42 8.07 -6.74
CA THR A 144 -5.53 7.26 -7.27
C THR A 144 -5.11 5.81 -7.48
N PHE A 145 -3.87 5.59 -7.93
CA PHE A 145 -3.33 4.29 -8.26
C PHE A 145 -2.00 4.10 -7.53
N PRO A 146 -1.97 3.49 -6.33
CA PRO A 146 -0.72 3.04 -5.73
C PRO A 146 -0.12 1.89 -6.55
N ALA A 147 1.21 1.73 -6.54
CA ALA A 147 1.97 0.89 -7.48
C ALA A 147 2.24 -0.49 -6.92
N ASN A 148 2.47 -0.63 -5.62
CA ASN A 148 2.28 -1.90 -4.97
C ASN A 148 0.77 -1.97 -4.65
N ASP A 149 0.18 -3.16 -4.68
CA ASP A 149 -1.27 -3.38 -4.76
C ASP A 149 -1.72 -4.39 -3.68
N GLU A 150 -0.84 -4.67 -2.71
CA GLU A 150 -0.98 -5.51 -1.50
C GLU A 150 -2.05 -5.08 -0.49
N ALA A 151 -2.53 -3.84 -0.52
CA ALA A 151 -3.73 -3.46 0.27
C ALA A 151 -4.96 -4.33 -0.13
N ARG A 152 -4.87 -5.09 -1.23
CA ARG A 152 -5.90 -6.01 -1.66
C ARG A 152 -5.96 -7.34 -0.89
N ILE A 153 -4.98 -7.77 -0.09
CA ILE A 153 -5.22 -8.89 0.83
C ILE A 153 -6.26 -8.47 1.86
N THR A 154 -6.18 -7.23 2.34
CA THR A 154 -7.18 -6.63 3.23
C THR A 154 -8.51 -6.45 2.51
N ASP A 155 -8.52 -6.05 1.23
CA ASP A 155 -9.76 -6.03 0.42
C ASP A 155 -10.37 -7.42 0.27
N VAL A 156 -9.56 -8.44 -0.04
CA VAL A 156 -10.02 -9.83 -0.17
C VAL A 156 -10.58 -10.26 1.18
N LYS A 157 -9.83 -10.14 2.28
CA LYS A 157 -10.31 -10.42 3.64
C LYS A 157 -11.62 -9.67 3.97
N SER A 158 -11.74 -8.40 3.57
CA SER A 158 -12.92 -7.56 3.82
C SER A 158 -14.13 -7.95 2.97
N LEU A 159 -13.94 -8.20 1.67
CA LEU A 159 -14.98 -8.72 0.78
C LEU A 159 -15.48 -10.07 1.31
N LEU A 160 -14.54 -10.94 1.70
CA LEU A 160 -14.85 -12.22 2.33
C LEU A 160 -15.58 -12.09 3.66
N ALA A 161 -15.24 -11.10 4.50
CA ALA A 161 -15.93 -10.82 5.74
C ALA A 161 -17.36 -10.30 5.52
N ARG A 162 -17.60 -9.58 4.40
CA ARG A 162 -18.93 -9.11 3.97
C ARG A 162 -19.74 -10.16 3.18
N GLY A 163 -19.20 -11.36 2.97
CA GLY A 163 -19.86 -12.42 2.20
C GLY A 163 -19.84 -12.20 0.69
N GLU A 164 -19.00 -11.28 0.20
CA GLU A 164 -18.82 -10.98 -1.21
C GLU A 164 -17.72 -11.86 -1.82
N THR A 165 -17.92 -12.30 -3.07
CA THR A 165 -16.91 -13.06 -3.81
C THR A 165 -15.87 -12.11 -4.43
N PRO A 166 -14.59 -12.14 -4.00
CA PRO A 166 -13.55 -11.27 -4.56
C PRO A 166 -13.19 -11.73 -5.96
N PRO A 167 -12.89 -10.83 -6.92
CA PRO A 167 -12.56 -11.20 -8.30
C PRO A 167 -11.41 -12.20 -8.44
N PRO A 168 -11.36 -13.04 -9.50
CA PRO A 168 -10.37 -14.12 -9.60
C PRO A 168 -8.94 -13.61 -9.61
N SER A 169 -8.69 -12.50 -10.30
CA SER A 169 -7.38 -11.85 -10.33
C SER A 169 -6.92 -11.35 -8.95
N LYS A 170 -7.85 -10.95 -8.07
CA LYS A 170 -7.52 -10.54 -6.69
C LYS A 170 -7.17 -11.75 -5.82
N VAL A 171 -7.85 -12.88 -6.00
CA VAL A 171 -7.57 -14.12 -5.24
C VAL A 171 -6.27 -14.78 -5.69
N GLU A 172 -6.01 -14.86 -7.01
CA GLU A 172 -4.75 -15.40 -7.52
C GLU A 172 -3.55 -14.62 -6.97
N ARG A 173 -3.67 -13.30 -6.90
CA ARG A 173 -2.60 -12.44 -6.39
C ARG A 173 -2.40 -12.59 -4.88
N ALA A 174 -3.49 -12.64 -4.11
CA ALA A 174 -3.44 -12.92 -2.67
C ALA A 174 -2.76 -14.27 -2.36
N LEU A 175 -2.98 -15.29 -3.19
CA LEU A 175 -2.31 -16.59 -3.05
C LEU A 175 -0.80 -16.49 -3.26
N ARG A 176 -0.37 -15.69 -4.24
CA ARG A 176 1.06 -15.48 -4.49
C ARG A 176 1.75 -14.75 -3.36
N GLU A 177 1.07 -13.74 -2.82
CA GLU A 177 1.55 -12.95 -1.68
C GLU A 177 1.72 -13.80 -0.40
N VAL A 178 0.92 -14.86 -0.22
CA VAL A 178 1.11 -15.83 0.89
C VAL A 178 2.14 -16.92 0.61
N GLY A 179 2.96 -16.74 -0.44
CA GLY A 179 4.09 -17.62 -0.76
C GLY A 179 3.80 -18.69 -1.83
N PHE A 180 2.67 -18.63 -2.53
CA PHE A 180 2.44 -19.53 -3.66
C PHE A 180 3.19 -19.02 -4.89
N SER A 181 3.87 -19.91 -5.60
CA SER A 181 4.39 -19.57 -6.92
C SER A 181 3.26 -19.24 -7.89
N GLY A 182 3.57 -18.52 -8.98
CA GLY A 182 2.57 -18.19 -10.00
C GLY A 182 1.88 -19.42 -10.61
N SER A 183 2.56 -20.56 -10.68
CA SER A 183 1.96 -21.83 -11.12
C SER A 183 1.08 -22.46 -10.04
N GLN A 184 1.48 -22.39 -8.77
CA GLN A 184 0.70 -22.88 -7.63
C GLN A 184 -0.59 -22.06 -7.43
N ALA A 185 -0.51 -20.74 -7.53
CA ALA A 185 -1.68 -19.86 -7.45
C ALA A 185 -2.68 -20.13 -8.59
N LYS A 186 -2.20 -20.25 -9.84
CA LYS A 186 -3.06 -20.62 -10.98
C LYS A 186 -3.69 -22.00 -10.81
N ALA A 187 -2.93 -22.98 -10.33
CA ALA A 187 -3.46 -24.33 -10.08
C ALA A 187 -4.52 -24.34 -8.97
N PHE A 188 -4.32 -23.56 -7.91
CA PHE A 188 -5.30 -23.37 -6.85
C PHE A 188 -6.56 -22.69 -7.39
N MET A 189 -6.42 -21.61 -8.17
CA MET A 189 -7.54 -20.89 -8.78
C MET A 189 -8.34 -21.76 -9.75
N ALA A 190 -7.66 -22.57 -10.56
CA ALA A 190 -8.29 -23.48 -11.51
C ALA A 190 -9.12 -24.59 -10.85
N LYS A 191 -8.74 -25.02 -9.64
CA LYS A 191 -9.47 -26.06 -8.88
C LYS A 191 -10.49 -25.49 -7.88
N GLY A 192 -10.21 -24.34 -7.27
CA GLY A 192 -10.94 -23.80 -6.13
C GLY A 192 -11.85 -22.60 -6.44
N TYR A 193 -11.49 -21.74 -7.40
CA TYR A 193 -12.27 -20.53 -7.66
C TYR A 193 -13.55 -20.79 -8.48
N GLY A 194 -13.52 -21.81 -9.34
CA GLY A 194 -14.71 -22.25 -10.08
C GLY A 194 -15.84 -22.77 -9.17
N ALA A 195 -15.49 -23.29 -7.99
CA ALA A 195 -16.45 -23.78 -6.99
C ALA A 195 -17.15 -22.66 -6.21
N VAL A 196 -16.66 -21.41 -6.28
CA VAL A 196 -17.21 -20.23 -5.56
C VAL A 196 -18.33 -19.53 -6.36
N SER A 197 -18.76 -20.11 -7.47
CA SER A 197 -19.96 -19.66 -8.18
C SER A 197 -21.21 -19.93 -7.32
N PRO A 198 -22.25 -19.06 -7.30
CA PRO A 198 -23.33 -19.08 -6.29
C PRO A 198 -24.32 -20.26 -6.39
N ARG A 199 -23.94 -21.40 -6.97
CA ARG A 199 -24.84 -22.51 -7.27
C ARG A 199 -24.45 -23.86 -6.66
N GLU A 200 -23.34 -23.99 -5.94
CA GLU A 200 -22.95 -25.27 -5.37
C GLU A 200 -22.57 -25.14 -3.89
N ALA A 201 -23.01 -26.11 -3.07
CA ALA A 201 -22.84 -26.14 -1.62
C ALA A 201 -21.37 -26.18 -1.16
N ASP A 202 -20.44 -26.45 -2.08
CA ASP A 202 -18.99 -26.53 -1.83
C ASP A 202 -18.29 -25.14 -1.89
N ALA A 203 -19.00 -24.09 -2.33
CA ALA A 203 -18.50 -22.72 -2.38
C ALA A 203 -18.11 -22.20 -0.99
N ASP A 204 -18.92 -22.51 0.02
CA ASP A 204 -18.72 -22.04 1.39
C ASP A 204 -17.52 -22.71 2.07
N GLU A 205 -17.27 -23.99 1.80
CA GLU A 205 -16.15 -24.74 2.38
C GLU A 205 -14.81 -24.33 1.75
N ALA A 206 -14.80 -24.12 0.44
CA ALA A 206 -13.65 -23.53 -0.26
C ALA A 206 -13.36 -22.11 0.25
N MET A 207 -14.41 -21.34 0.52
CA MET A 207 -14.28 -19.99 1.04
C MET A 207 -13.78 -19.93 2.48
N GLN A 208 -14.25 -20.83 3.34
CA GLN A 208 -13.73 -20.98 4.70
C GLN A 208 -12.27 -21.44 4.70
N SER A 209 -11.89 -22.33 3.79
CA SER A 209 -10.50 -22.77 3.62
C SER A 209 -9.59 -21.60 3.20
N LEU A 210 -10.02 -20.78 2.23
CA LEU A 210 -9.30 -19.56 1.83
C LEU A 210 -9.19 -18.57 2.99
N LYS A 211 -10.29 -18.32 3.73
CA LYS A 211 -10.26 -17.48 4.94
C LYS A 211 -9.23 -18.02 5.94
N SER A 212 -9.22 -19.33 6.21
CA SER A 212 -8.30 -19.94 7.18
C SER A 212 -6.83 -19.79 6.79
N LEU A 213 -6.51 -19.87 5.50
CA LEU A 213 -5.16 -19.68 4.96
C LEU A 213 -4.70 -18.22 5.09
N LEU A 214 -5.58 -17.29 4.73
CA LEU A 214 -5.29 -15.86 4.79
C LEU A 214 -5.21 -15.33 6.25
N THR A 215 -5.84 -16.00 7.21
CA THR A 215 -5.84 -15.58 8.64
C THR A 215 -4.64 -16.10 9.43
N ARG A 216 -3.81 -16.99 8.86
CA ARG A 216 -2.61 -17.56 9.49
C ARG A 216 -1.33 -16.73 9.27
N ILE A 217 -1.49 -15.51 8.75
CA ILE A 217 -0.46 -14.52 8.43
C ILE A 217 -0.93 -13.19 9.00
#